data_AF-A0A7W8ILT7-F1
#
_entry.id   AF-A0A7W8ILT7-F1
#
_cell.length_a   1.000
_cell.length_b   1.000
_cell.length_c   1.000
_cell.angle_alpha   90.00
_cell.angle_beta   90.00
_cell.angle_gamma   90.00
#
_symmetry.space_group_name_H-M   'P 1'
#
loop_
_entity.id
_entity.type
_entity.pdbx_description
1 polymer ?
#
loop_
_entity_poly.entity_id
_entity_poly.type
_entity_poly.pdbx_seq_one_letter_code
_entity_poly.pdbx_strand_id
1 'polypeptide(L)'
;MKTILAIIQKAGGWHHGLYLKIENPPFMELVIEATDESGPCGLPAISVCHYGEQNGDAMRDPEMCFEFGLAGGAHLNPFYFRNDYAGVEQWSRFITDGHYAYHSELHRQHEEFAKLWDKNLRSQGFAEVFTDKCIRG
;
A
#
# COMPACT_ATOMS: atom_id res chain seq x y z
N MET A 1 6.59 -7.28 -0.21
CA MET A 1 5.52 -7.26 -1.23
C MET A 1 6.12 -7.18 -2.62
N LYS A 2 6.33 -8.31 -3.30
CA LYS A 2 6.89 -8.33 -4.67
C LYS A 2 5.84 -8.00 -5.72
N THR A 3 4.57 -8.31 -5.48
CA THR A 3 3.48 -8.10 -6.43
C THR A 3 3.27 -6.60 -6.70
N ILE A 4 3.19 -5.78 -5.63
CA ILE A 4 3.06 -4.33 -5.77
C ILE A 4 4.28 -3.70 -6.43
N LEU A 5 5.49 -4.13 -6.08
CA LEU A 5 6.72 -3.65 -6.72
C LEU A 5 6.73 -3.93 -8.23
N ALA A 6 6.28 -5.11 -8.65
CA ALA A 6 6.18 -5.47 -10.06
C ALA A 6 5.13 -4.60 -10.79
N ILE A 7 3.99 -4.32 -10.15
CA ILE A 7 2.96 -3.43 -10.69
C ILE A 7 3.51 -2.02 -10.87
N ILE A 8 4.14 -1.46 -9.83
CA ILE A 8 4.77 -0.12 -9.89
C ILE A 8 5.82 -0.07 -11.00
N GLN A 9 6.65 -1.11 -11.14
CA GLN A 9 7.64 -1.18 -12.20
C GLN A 9 6.99 -1.19 -13.59
N LYS A 10 5.91 -1.95 -13.78
CA LYS A 10 5.14 -1.97 -15.04
C LYS A 10 4.49 -0.62 -15.35
N ALA A 11 4.11 0.14 -14.32
CA ALA A 11 3.56 1.48 -14.44
C ALA A 11 4.59 2.58 -14.76
N GLY A 12 5.89 2.24 -14.85
CA GLY A 12 6.96 3.22 -15.10
C GLY A 12 7.75 3.62 -13.86
N GLY A 13 7.51 2.99 -12.72
CA GLY A 13 8.20 3.27 -11.45
C GLY A 13 7.44 4.25 -10.55
N TRP A 14 8.05 4.61 -9.42
CA TRP A 14 7.46 5.61 -8.53
C TRP A 14 7.66 7.03 -9.06
N HIS A 15 6.60 7.83 -9.02
CA HIS A 15 6.61 9.28 -9.26
C HIS A 15 5.46 9.91 -8.46
N HIS A 16 5.50 11.23 -8.23
CA HIS A 16 4.48 11.95 -7.44
C HIS A 16 3.05 11.83 -8.01
N GLY A 17 2.92 11.67 -9.32
CA GLY A 17 1.61 11.48 -9.98
C GLY A 17 1.13 10.03 -10.01
N LEU A 18 1.85 9.08 -9.40
CA LEU A 18 1.50 7.67 -9.50
C LEU A 18 0.12 7.44 -8.89
N TYR A 19 -0.85 7.10 -9.73
CA TYR A 19 -2.20 6.70 -9.32
C TYR A 19 -2.66 5.54 -10.20
N LEU A 20 -2.80 4.37 -9.60
CA LEU A 20 -3.19 3.13 -10.26
C LEU A 20 -4.51 2.64 -9.68
N LYS A 21 -5.43 2.24 -10.57
CA LYS A 21 -6.70 1.60 -10.21
C LYS A 21 -6.89 0.34 -11.02
N ILE A 22 -6.92 -0.81 -10.35
CA ILE A 22 -6.89 -2.14 -10.96
C ILE A 22 -8.18 -2.89 -10.57
N GLU A 23 -9.06 -3.08 -11.54
CA GLU A 23 -10.24 -3.92 -11.41
C GLU A 23 -9.87 -5.40 -11.66
N ASN A 24 -10.32 -6.30 -10.80
CA ASN A 24 -10.03 -7.73 -10.92
C ASN A 24 -11.16 -8.63 -10.35
N PRO A 25 -12.35 -8.69 -11.00
CA PRO A 25 -13.46 -9.50 -10.50
C PRO A 25 -13.09 -10.99 -10.35
N PRO A 26 -13.54 -11.68 -9.28
CA PRO A 26 -14.52 -11.24 -8.28
C PRO A 26 -13.90 -10.51 -7.06
N PHE A 27 -12.62 -10.14 -7.13
CA PHE A 27 -11.94 -9.46 -6.02
C PHE A 27 -12.22 -7.96 -6.01
N MET A 28 -12.10 -7.34 -4.83
CA MET A 28 -12.20 -5.89 -4.70
C MET A 28 -11.10 -5.21 -5.50
N GLU A 29 -11.41 -4.03 -6.03
CA GLU A 29 -10.42 -3.22 -6.77
C GLU A 29 -9.21 -2.91 -5.90
N LEU A 30 -8.03 -2.86 -6.54
CA LEU A 30 -6.78 -2.48 -5.89
C LEU A 30 -6.38 -1.09 -6.38
N VAL A 31 -6.20 -0.18 -5.43
CA VAL A 31 -5.68 1.17 -5.65
C VAL A 31 -4.25 1.24 -5.12
N ILE A 32 -3.34 1.79 -5.91
CA ILE A 32 -1.96 2.05 -5.51
C ILE A 32 -1.64 3.50 -5.89
N GLU A 33 -1.23 4.31 -4.94
CA GLU A 33 -0.98 5.72 -5.19
C GLU A 33 0.24 6.24 -4.43
N ALA A 34 0.95 7.20 -5.03
CA ALA A 34 1.93 7.99 -4.30
C ALA A 34 1.21 8.93 -3.33
N THR A 35 1.76 9.06 -2.13
CA THR A 35 1.27 10.04 -1.16
C THR A 35 2.03 11.35 -1.33
N ASP A 36 1.35 12.48 -1.12
CA ASP A 36 2.00 13.80 -1.12
C ASP A 36 3.03 13.93 0.01
N GLU A 37 2.75 13.30 1.15
CA GLU A 37 3.64 13.25 2.29
C GLU A 37 4.67 12.13 2.15
N SER A 38 5.90 12.40 2.58
CA SER A 38 6.92 11.36 2.73
C SER A 38 6.62 10.49 3.94
N GLY A 39 7.13 9.26 3.93
CA GLY A 39 7.00 8.38 5.09
C GLY A 39 7.88 8.81 6.27
N PRO A 40 7.80 8.07 7.39
CA PRO A 40 8.40 8.47 8.68
C PRO A 40 9.92 8.70 8.68
N CYS A 41 10.66 8.16 7.71
CA CYS A 41 12.09 8.36 7.53
C CYS A 41 12.43 9.27 6.33
N GLY A 42 11.45 10.02 5.82
CA GLY A 42 11.64 10.97 4.72
C GLY A 42 11.77 10.29 3.36
N LEU A 43 11.39 9.03 3.23
CA LEU A 43 11.37 8.32 1.95
C LEU A 43 10.04 8.57 1.22
N PRO A 44 10.02 8.45 -0.12
CA PRO A 44 8.78 8.41 -0.88
C PRO A 44 7.81 7.40 -0.28
N ALA A 45 6.54 7.77 -0.16
CA ALA A 45 5.51 6.89 0.38
C ALA A 45 4.45 6.52 -0.66
N ILE A 46 3.86 5.36 -0.42
CA ILE A 46 2.87 4.73 -1.29
C ILE A 46 1.74 4.21 -0.41
N SER A 47 0.49 4.55 -0.75
CA SER A 47 -0.69 3.87 -0.23
C SER A 47 -1.09 2.72 -1.15
N VAL A 48 -1.45 1.58 -0.56
CA VAL A 48 -2.00 0.40 -1.23
C VAL A 48 -3.30 0.05 -0.53
N CYS A 49 -4.42 0.08 -1.26
CA CYS A 49 -5.74 -0.02 -0.67
C CYS A 49 -6.68 -0.89 -1.51
N HIS A 50 -7.48 -1.71 -0.84
CA HIS A 50 -8.74 -2.19 -1.40
C HIS A 50 -9.89 -1.32 -0.89
N TYR A 51 -10.84 -0.99 -1.77
CA TYR A 51 -12.04 -0.27 -1.38
C TYR A 51 -13.28 -1.16 -1.49
N GLY A 52 -13.99 -1.31 -0.37
CA GLY A 52 -15.38 -1.73 -0.33
C GLY A 52 -16.31 -0.51 -0.28
N GLU A 53 -17.62 -0.78 -0.21
CA GLU A 53 -18.65 0.25 -0.03
C GLU A 53 -19.52 -0.11 1.19
N GLN A 54 -19.87 0.88 2.01
CA GLN A 54 -20.86 0.73 3.07
C GLN A 54 -21.72 1.99 3.13
N ASN A 55 -23.04 1.84 2.94
CA ASN A 55 -24.00 2.95 2.92
C ASN A 55 -23.67 4.06 1.90
N GLY A 56 -22.97 3.72 0.81
CA GLY A 56 -22.51 4.67 -0.20
C GLY A 56 -21.16 5.32 0.11
N ASP A 57 -20.56 5.05 1.27
CA ASP A 57 -19.21 5.50 1.62
C ASP A 57 -18.16 4.46 1.21
N ALA A 58 -17.03 4.92 0.66
CA ALA A 58 -15.89 4.07 0.34
C ALA A 58 -15.17 3.65 1.63
N MET A 59 -14.95 2.35 1.80
CA MET A 59 -14.40 1.74 3.01
C MET A 59 -13.09 1.03 2.70
N ARG A 60 -12.02 1.34 3.42
CA ARG A 60 -10.70 0.71 3.24
C ARG A 60 -10.71 -0.71 3.81
N ASP A 61 -10.39 -1.71 3.00
CA ASP A 61 -10.41 -3.13 3.39
C ASP A 61 -9.30 -4.02 2.75
N PRO A 62 -8.04 -3.89 3.19
CA PRO A 62 -7.49 -2.83 4.03
C PRO A 62 -6.74 -1.77 3.21
N GLU A 63 -6.30 -0.71 3.89
CA GLU A 63 -5.24 0.20 3.44
C GLU A 63 -3.94 -0.09 4.19
N MET A 64 -2.81 -0.07 3.48
CA MET A 64 -1.48 0.01 4.07
C MET A 64 -0.64 1.07 3.37
N CYS A 65 0.11 1.84 4.15
CA CYS A 65 1.13 2.75 3.61
C CYS A 65 2.54 2.23 3.86
N PHE A 66 3.39 2.43 2.87
CA PHE A 66 4.77 1.96 2.83
C PHE A 66 5.72 3.08 2.46
N GLU A 67 6.91 3.06 3.05
CA GLU A 67 8.05 3.75 2.47
C GLU A 67 8.65 2.92 1.34
N PHE A 68 8.90 3.57 0.21
CA PHE A 68 9.53 3.01 -0.96
C PHE A 68 11.04 3.27 -0.92
N GLY A 69 11.79 2.22 -0.59
CA GLY A 69 13.26 2.26 -0.52
C GLY A 69 13.91 1.62 -1.73
N LEU A 70 15.05 2.17 -2.17
CA LEU A 70 15.89 1.61 -3.25
C LEU A 70 17.22 1.04 -2.75
N ALA A 71 17.59 1.32 -1.49
CA ALA A 71 18.83 0.81 -0.91
C ALA A 71 18.79 -0.73 -0.81
N GLY A 72 19.76 -1.40 -1.42
CA GLY A 72 19.77 -2.87 -1.50
C GLY A 72 18.73 -3.46 -2.46
N GLY A 73 18.13 -2.63 -3.32
CA GLY A 73 17.04 -3.00 -4.24
C GLY A 73 15.69 -2.41 -3.82
N ALA A 74 14.75 -2.37 -4.76
CA ALA A 74 13.41 -1.84 -4.51
C ALA A 74 12.69 -2.66 -3.42
N HIS A 75 12.22 -1.99 -2.37
CA HIS A 75 11.52 -2.60 -1.26
C HIS A 75 10.45 -1.66 -0.68
N LEU A 76 9.48 -2.26 0.01
CA LEU A 76 8.38 -1.55 0.67
C LEU A 76 8.45 -1.83 2.17
N ASN A 77 8.57 -0.77 2.97
CA ASN A 77 8.64 -0.87 4.43
C ASN A 77 7.37 -0.29 5.06
N PRO A 78 6.49 -1.09 5.69
CA PRO A 78 5.19 -0.61 6.15
C PRO A 78 5.32 0.36 7.32
N PHE A 79 4.39 1.31 7.40
CA PHE A 79 4.27 2.18 8.57
C PHE A 79 2.83 2.39 9.04
N TYR A 80 1.85 2.16 8.17
CA TYR A 80 0.42 2.37 8.45
C TYR A 80 -0.42 1.16 8.05
N PHE A 81 -1.50 0.92 8.79
CA PHE A 81 -2.55 -0.05 8.47
C PHE A 81 -3.91 0.52 8.89
N ARG A 82 -4.93 0.34 8.04
CA ARG A 82 -6.31 0.67 8.36
C ARG A 82 -7.29 -0.33 7.75
N ASN A 83 -8.32 -0.66 8.52
CA ASN A 83 -9.47 -1.42 8.06
C ASN A 83 -10.75 -0.80 8.66
N ASP A 84 -11.59 -0.24 7.80
CA ASP A 84 -12.76 0.51 8.24
C ASP A 84 -13.88 -0.41 8.77
N TYR A 85 -14.05 -1.60 8.21
CA TYR A 85 -15.04 -2.58 8.69
C TYR A 85 -14.71 -3.15 10.07
N ALA A 86 -13.41 -3.26 10.39
CA ALA A 86 -12.93 -3.72 11.68
C ALA A 86 -12.78 -2.57 12.72
N GLY A 87 -12.93 -1.31 12.30
CA GLY A 87 -12.69 -0.14 13.16
C GLY A 87 -11.24 -0.05 13.64
N VAL A 88 -10.27 -0.46 12.81
CA VAL A 88 -8.84 -0.51 13.15
C VAL A 88 -8.08 0.55 12.35
N GLU A 89 -7.31 1.37 13.05
CA GLU A 89 -6.33 2.29 12.47
C GLU A 89 -5.05 2.27 13.32
N GLN A 90 -3.90 2.03 12.68
CA GLN A 90 -2.65 1.73 13.36
C GLN A 90 -1.44 2.34 12.65
N TRP A 91 -0.59 3.02 13.42
CA TRP A 91 0.69 3.57 12.97
C TRP A 91 1.82 2.84 13.71
N SER A 92 2.59 2.02 13.00
CA SER A 92 3.76 1.34 13.58
C SER A 92 5.01 2.21 13.61
N ARG A 93 5.08 3.20 12.71
CA ARG A 93 6.16 4.17 12.57
C ARG A 93 5.55 5.53 12.20
N PHE A 94 5.96 6.59 12.88
CA PHE A 94 5.46 7.95 12.62
C PHE A 94 6.37 9.01 13.24
N ILE A 95 6.18 10.27 12.86
CA ILE A 95 6.79 11.43 13.51
C ILE A 95 5.75 12.10 14.40
N THR A 96 6.09 12.35 15.67
CA THR A 96 5.29 13.15 16.61
C THR A 96 6.22 14.18 17.24
N ASP A 97 5.84 15.46 17.19
CA ASP A 97 6.64 16.56 17.74
C ASP A 97 8.11 16.59 17.25
N GLY A 98 8.34 16.19 15.99
CA GLY A 98 9.69 16.10 15.41
C GLY A 98 10.48 14.87 15.86
N HIS A 99 9.91 14.00 16.68
CA HIS A 99 10.53 12.76 17.15
C HIS A 99 9.98 11.55 16.40
N TYR A 100 10.89 10.67 15.99
CA TYR A 100 10.55 9.40 15.39
C TYR A 100 10.08 8.39 16.44
N ALA A 101 8.85 7.90 16.27
CA ALA A 101 8.24 6.86 17.07
C ALA A 101 8.26 5.53 16.29
N TYR A 102 8.61 4.45 16.99
CA TYR A 102 8.68 3.10 16.43
C TYR A 102 8.12 2.05 17.39
N HIS A 103 6.96 1.49 17.04
CA HIS A 103 6.34 0.39 17.74
C HIS A 103 6.77 -0.93 17.10
N SER A 104 7.89 -1.48 17.57
CA SER A 104 8.54 -2.65 16.96
C SER A 104 7.64 -3.88 16.79
N GLU A 105 6.83 -4.19 17.81
CA GLU A 105 5.92 -5.34 17.77
C GLU A 105 4.78 -5.14 16.75
N LEU A 106 4.18 -3.94 16.72
CA LEU A 106 3.17 -3.59 15.74
C LEU A 106 3.74 -3.55 14.32
N HIS A 107 4.97 -3.07 14.16
CA HIS A 107 5.67 -3.08 12.89
C HIS A 107 5.88 -4.49 12.36
N ARG A 108 6.33 -5.43 13.22
CA ARG A 108 6.45 -6.85 12.87
C ARG A 108 5.11 -7.42 12.40
N GLN A 109 4.01 -7.06 13.05
CA GLN A 109 2.67 -7.47 12.64
C GLN A 109 2.29 -6.91 11.25
N HIS A 110 2.60 -5.63 10.98
CA HIS A 110 2.40 -5.04 9.66
C HIS A 110 3.25 -5.76 8.58
N GLU A 111 4.50 -6.10 8.88
CA GLU A 111 5.36 -6.85 7.96
C GLU A 111 4.81 -8.26 7.67
N GLU A 112 4.29 -8.95 8.69
CA GLU A 112 3.68 -10.27 8.55
C GLU A 112 2.41 -10.22 7.72
N PHE A 113 1.56 -9.23 7.99
CA PHE A 113 0.37 -8.98 7.19
C PHE A 113 0.73 -8.65 5.74
N ALA A 114 1.69 -7.74 5.49
CA ALA A 114 2.14 -7.41 4.15
C ALA A 114 2.68 -8.64 3.38
N LYS A 115 3.39 -9.55 4.06
CA LYS A 115 3.85 -10.82 3.47
C LYS A 115 2.69 -11.76 3.14
N LEU A 116 1.67 -11.84 3.98
CA LEU A 116 0.47 -12.63 3.72
C LEU A 116 -0.34 -12.03 2.56
N TRP A 117 -0.59 -10.72 2.59
CA TRP A 117 -1.35 -10.02 1.57
C TRP A 117 -0.66 -10.08 0.21
N ASP A 118 0.66 -9.97 0.13
CA ASP A 118 1.42 -10.17 -1.13
C ASP A 118 1.15 -11.52 -1.78
N LYS A 119 1.02 -12.59 -0.97
CA LYS A 119 0.68 -13.93 -1.46
C LYS A 119 -0.73 -13.96 -2.01
N ASN A 120 -1.68 -13.29 -1.35
CA ASN A 120 -3.06 -13.20 -1.80
C ASN A 120 -3.15 -12.42 -3.11
N LEU A 121 -2.58 -11.22 -3.18
CA LEU A 121 -2.57 -10.38 -4.39
C LEU A 121 -1.97 -11.12 -5.60
N ARG A 122 -0.90 -11.89 -5.36
CA ARG A 122 -0.31 -12.75 -6.40
C ARG A 122 -1.25 -13.87 -6.83
N SER A 123 -1.83 -14.60 -5.88
CA SER A 123 -2.77 -15.69 -6.19
C SER A 123 -4.04 -15.19 -6.87
N GLN A 124 -4.44 -13.94 -6.62
CA GLN A 124 -5.58 -13.27 -7.23
C GLN A 124 -5.27 -12.75 -8.64
N GLY A 125 -4.00 -12.71 -9.06
CA GLY A 125 -3.63 -12.33 -10.43
C GLY A 125 -3.53 -10.83 -10.68
N PHE A 126 -3.35 -9.99 -9.65
CA PHE A 126 -3.34 -8.53 -9.81
C PHE A 126 -2.22 -8.02 -10.72
N ALA A 127 -1.06 -8.67 -10.73
CA ALA A 127 0.05 -8.28 -11.60
C ALA A 127 -0.21 -8.68 -13.07
N GLU A 128 -1.00 -9.72 -13.29
CA GLU A 128 -1.33 -10.31 -14.59
C GLU A 128 -2.41 -9.50 -15.30
N VAL A 129 -3.41 -9.01 -14.56
CA VAL A 129 -4.49 -8.18 -15.13
C VAL A 129 -4.11 -6.71 -15.31
N PHE A 130 -2.97 -6.28 -14.74
CA PHE A 130 -2.48 -4.92 -14.88
C PHE A 130 -2.15 -4.58 -16.35
N THR A 131 -2.70 -3.46 -16.82
CA THR A 131 -2.45 -2.89 -18.15
C THR A 131 -2.35 -1.37 -18.06
N ASP A 132 -1.95 -0.69 -19.15
CA ASP A 132 -1.85 0.78 -19.19
C ASP A 132 -3.19 1.49 -18.87
N LYS A 133 -4.33 0.81 -19.06
CA LYS A 133 -5.67 1.33 -18.70
C LYS A 133 -5.86 1.48 -17.19
N CYS A 134 -5.03 0.82 -16.38
CA CYS A 134 -5.02 0.93 -14.93
C CYS A 134 -4.31 2.20 -14.44
N ILE A 135 -3.52 2.87 -15.29
CA ILE A 135 -2.81 4.10 -14.96
C ILE A 135 -3.77 5.27 -15.09
N ARG A 136 -3.88 6.07 -14.02
CA ARG A 136 -4.86 7.16 -13.90
C ARG A 136 -4.22 8.51 -13.60
N GLY A 137 -2.92 8.57 -13.31
CA GLY A 137 -2.13 9.78 -13.07
C GLY A 137 -0.75 9.71 -13.69
#